data_AF-A0A6B0ZH15-F1
#
_entry.id   AF-A0A6B0ZH15-F1
#
_cell.length_a   1.000
_cell.length_b   1.000
_cell.length_c   1.000
_cell.angle_alpha   90.00
_cell.angle_beta   90.00
_cell.angle_gamma   90.00
#
_symmetry.space_group_name_H-M   'P 1'
#
loop_
_entity.id
_entity.type
_entity.pdbx_description
1 polymer ?
#
loop_
_entity_poly.entity_id
_entity_poly.type
_entity_poly.pdbx_seq_one_letter_code
_entity_poly.pdbx_strand_id
1 'polypeptide(L)'
;MHCEHNIPETKKGLGPCVIRWEVKKRNGMPNWWCRTHGLEASAPDGAALDRCSASWFEAVSEDMQIDIDLDDGEFAVWGVVPPAFCIGEVPTEDGKVHIHYRTEANSKKEIDRSFDIVRVRRGEATEVVEGMAAQAHALTVLANENPSPLVCPRCGEGHIDELLFATRPHVKHLCNACGRNFRDRSPSISNPLGGAQARLGLPQPQPAQQVSRPLNITSSEYRGVAIWPSNSAIISTMSRPEDKGLHVHAWSHEGELAIDETYSPVVLDGETLDEDLIRVLTVQRILATSDNVPIIALACTSCGHSIVSPTQGWLKPTTRHACNACGAENRTRRRWFLNPLADKLQ
;
A
#
# COMPACT_ATOMS: atom_id res chain seq x y z
N MET A 1 -20.73 -13.30 8.18
CA MET A 1 -20.27 -12.32 7.18
C MET A 1 -18.90 -11.89 7.66
N HIS A 2 -17.89 -12.68 7.28
CA HIS A 2 -16.51 -12.48 7.70
C HIS A 2 -15.99 -11.24 6.99
N CYS A 3 -15.57 -10.21 7.74
CA CYS A 3 -14.57 -9.30 7.20
C CYS A 3 -13.33 -10.17 7.00
N GLU A 4 -13.07 -10.56 5.76
CA GLU A 4 -11.74 -11.00 5.34
C GLU A 4 -10.83 -9.77 5.41
N HIS A 5 -10.43 -9.42 6.63
CA HIS A 5 -9.22 -8.64 6.79
C HIS A 5 -8.09 -9.60 6.42
N ASN A 6 -7.54 -9.46 5.21
CA ASN A 6 -6.22 -9.99 4.90
C ASN A 6 -5.27 -9.42 5.96
N ILE A 7 -4.88 -10.25 6.92
CA ILE A 7 -3.80 -9.93 7.84
C ILE A 7 -2.88 -11.14 7.79
N PRO A 8 -1.74 -11.06 7.07
CA PRO A 8 -0.60 -11.84 7.50
C PRO A 8 0.73 -11.27 7.00
N GLU A 9 1.53 -10.58 7.83
CA GLU A 9 2.97 -10.40 7.48
C GLU A 9 3.90 -10.20 8.67
N THR A 10 3.40 -10.10 9.90
CA THR A 10 4.28 -9.72 11.01
C THR A 10 4.84 -10.93 11.73
N LYS A 11 6.14 -10.92 12.06
CA LYS A 11 6.69 -11.81 13.10
C LYS A 11 6.11 -11.50 14.49
N LYS A 12 5.49 -10.33 14.66
CA LYS A 12 4.54 -10.08 15.75
C LYS A 12 3.36 -11.04 15.61
N GLY A 13 3.08 -11.85 16.62
CA GLY A 13 1.93 -12.75 16.59
C GLY A 13 2.27 -14.23 16.56
N LEU A 14 3.53 -14.65 16.49
CA LEU A 14 3.81 -16.08 16.67
C LEU A 14 3.63 -16.47 18.14
N GLY A 15 2.60 -17.27 18.41
CA GLY A 15 2.35 -17.86 19.72
C GLY A 15 0.96 -17.56 20.31
N PRO A 16 0.70 -18.00 21.54
CA PRO A 16 -0.63 -17.88 22.15
C PRO A 16 -1.02 -16.42 22.37
N CYS A 17 -2.32 -16.13 22.26
CA CYS A 17 -2.85 -14.80 22.52
C CYS A 17 -2.60 -14.37 23.98
N VAL A 18 -2.00 -13.20 24.16
CA VAL A 18 -1.93 -12.51 25.44
C VAL A 18 -2.90 -11.33 25.41
N ILE A 19 -4.15 -11.58 25.83
CA ILE A 19 -5.23 -10.59 25.77
C ILE A 19 -5.35 -9.87 27.11
N ARG A 20 -5.19 -8.54 27.07
CA ARG A 20 -5.30 -7.67 28.25
C ARG A 20 -5.96 -6.35 27.85
N TRP A 21 -6.53 -5.67 28.83
CA TRP A 21 -6.95 -4.27 28.66
C TRP A 21 -6.16 -3.39 29.62
N GLU A 22 -5.86 -2.19 29.17
CA GLU A 22 -5.19 -1.16 30.00
C GLU A 22 -5.84 0.21 29.85
N VAL A 23 -6.76 0.33 28.89
CA VAL A 23 -7.51 1.55 28.61
C VAL A 23 -8.97 1.20 28.35
N LYS A 24 -9.85 2.19 28.53
CA LYS A 24 -11.26 2.09 28.15
C LYS A 24 -11.47 2.69 26.76
N LYS A 25 -12.41 2.12 26.02
CA LYS A 25 -12.99 2.70 24.80
C LYS A 25 -13.84 3.93 25.16
N ARG A 26 -14.24 4.69 24.13
CA ARG A 26 -15.07 5.90 24.30
C ARG A 26 -16.43 5.62 24.98
N ASN A 27 -16.97 4.42 24.78
CA ASN A 27 -18.20 3.94 25.42
C ASN A 27 -17.99 3.44 26.86
N GLY A 28 -16.79 3.61 27.44
CA GLY A 28 -16.48 3.20 28.80
C GLY A 28 -16.12 1.72 28.97
N MET A 29 -16.31 0.88 27.94
CA MET A 29 -15.96 -0.54 27.97
C MET A 29 -14.44 -0.74 27.91
N PRO A 30 -13.90 -1.84 28.46
CA PRO A 30 -12.49 -2.16 28.29
C PRO A 30 -12.09 -2.26 26.81
N ASN A 31 -10.90 -1.77 26.47
CA ASN A 31 -10.28 -2.02 25.17
C ASN A 31 -9.40 -3.27 25.28
N TRP A 32 -10.01 -4.44 25.10
CA TRP A 32 -9.25 -5.70 25.09
C TRP A 32 -8.38 -5.76 23.84
N TRP A 33 -7.10 -6.01 24.06
CA TRP A 33 -6.06 -6.01 23.03
C TRP A 33 -5.17 -7.24 23.17
N CYS A 34 -4.92 -7.92 22.06
CA CYS A 34 -3.96 -9.01 22.01
C CYS A 34 -2.56 -8.43 21.82
N ARG A 35 -1.71 -8.53 22.85
CA ARG A 35 -0.34 -8.03 22.79
C ARG A 35 0.58 -8.87 21.93
N THR A 36 0.27 -10.16 21.76
CA THR A 36 1.04 -11.06 20.90
C THR A 36 0.89 -10.63 19.44
N HIS A 37 -0.34 -10.46 18.97
CA HIS A 37 -0.64 -10.22 17.56
C HIS A 37 -0.93 -8.75 17.21
N GLY A 38 -1.01 -7.88 18.23
CA GLY A 38 -1.25 -6.46 18.01
C GLY A 38 -2.62 -6.11 17.44
N LEU A 39 -3.68 -6.78 17.91
CA LEU A 39 -5.04 -6.60 17.39
C LEU A 39 -6.08 -6.45 18.49
N GLU A 40 -7.19 -5.83 18.12
CA GLU A 40 -8.38 -5.77 18.97
C GLU A 40 -8.88 -7.18 19.29
N ALA A 41 -9.18 -7.40 20.56
CA ALA A 41 -9.64 -8.67 21.09
C ALA A 41 -10.90 -8.49 21.95
N SER A 42 -11.75 -7.54 21.56
CA SER A 42 -13.03 -7.27 22.21
C SER A 42 -14.17 -7.89 21.42
N ALA A 43 -15.07 -8.61 22.09
CA ALA A 43 -16.34 -9.05 21.51
C ALA A 43 -17.32 -7.87 21.32
N PRO A 44 -18.38 -8.02 20.50
CA PRO A 44 -19.39 -6.97 20.28
C PRO A 44 -20.06 -6.46 21.56
N ASP A 45 -20.19 -7.32 22.58
CA ASP A 45 -20.73 -6.99 23.90
C ASP A 45 -19.69 -6.33 24.85
N GLY A 46 -18.44 -6.18 24.41
CA GLY A 46 -17.34 -5.60 25.18
C GLY A 46 -16.55 -6.59 26.05
N ALA A 47 -16.89 -7.89 26.02
CA ALA A 47 -16.12 -8.92 26.70
C ALA A 47 -14.75 -9.15 26.04
N ALA A 48 -13.82 -9.77 26.77
CA ALA A 48 -12.57 -10.26 26.19
C ALA A 48 -12.86 -11.46 25.29
N LEU A 49 -12.23 -11.53 24.13
CA LEU A 49 -12.16 -12.77 23.36
C LEU A 49 -11.17 -13.74 24.01
N ASP A 50 -11.38 -15.03 23.84
CA ASP A 50 -10.40 -16.06 24.20
C ASP A 50 -9.19 -16.04 23.24
N ARG A 51 -9.45 -15.68 21.98
CA ARG A 51 -8.45 -15.55 20.92
C ARG A 51 -8.78 -14.39 20.00
N CYS A 52 -7.77 -13.64 19.56
CA CYS A 52 -7.98 -12.59 18.54
C CYS A 52 -8.11 -13.20 17.13
N SER A 53 -8.54 -12.39 16.16
CA SER A 53 -8.65 -12.81 14.76
C SER A 53 -7.35 -13.40 14.22
N ALA A 54 -6.20 -12.87 14.62
CA ALA A 54 -4.91 -13.38 14.18
C ALA A 54 -4.43 -14.71 14.78
N SER A 55 -5.13 -15.25 15.77
CA SER A 55 -4.75 -16.54 16.36
C SER A 55 -4.87 -17.72 15.40
N TRP A 56 -5.57 -17.52 14.29
CA TRP A 56 -5.80 -18.50 13.24
C TRP A 56 -4.82 -18.36 12.07
N PHE A 57 -3.94 -17.36 12.10
CA PHE A 57 -2.96 -17.17 11.05
C PHE A 57 -1.80 -18.14 11.21
N GLU A 58 -1.36 -18.68 10.08
CA GLU A 58 -0.18 -19.52 10.02
C GLU A 58 1.08 -18.65 10.10
N ALA A 59 2.18 -19.25 10.56
CA ALA A 59 3.47 -18.58 10.51
C ALA A 59 3.91 -18.40 9.06
N VAL A 60 4.53 -17.27 8.76
CA VAL A 60 5.18 -17.05 7.46
C VAL A 60 6.22 -18.16 7.23
N SER A 61 6.08 -18.91 6.15
CA SER A 61 6.97 -20.00 5.79
C SER A 61 8.38 -19.48 5.44
N GLU A 62 9.40 -20.33 5.59
CA GLU A 62 10.79 -19.91 5.35
C GLU A 62 11.04 -19.48 3.89
N ASP A 63 10.35 -20.08 2.92
CA ASP A 63 10.43 -19.73 1.50
C ASP A 63 9.75 -18.39 1.14
N MET A 64 8.94 -17.86 2.04
CA MET A 64 8.33 -16.53 1.97
C MET A 64 9.11 -15.48 2.78
N GLN A 65 10.30 -15.84 3.26
CA GLN A 65 11.24 -14.94 3.90
C GLN A 65 12.54 -14.88 3.11
N ILE A 66 13.18 -13.72 3.10
CA ILE A 66 14.51 -13.58 2.52
C ILE A 66 15.37 -12.63 3.36
N ASP A 67 16.62 -13.00 3.53
CA ASP A 67 17.64 -12.17 4.15
C ASP A 67 18.61 -11.69 3.06
N ILE A 68 18.76 -10.37 2.95
CA ILE A 68 19.52 -9.69 1.91
C ILE A 68 20.66 -8.93 2.56
N ASP A 69 21.86 -9.05 1.99
CA ASP A 69 22.97 -8.15 2.26
C ASP A 69 23.05 -7.09 1.16
N LEU A 70 22.89 -5.82 1.51
CA LEU A 70 22.84 -4.72 0.54
C LEU A 70 24.20 -4.40 -0.06
N ASP A 71 25.29 -4.97 0.47
CA ASP A 71 26.62 -4.86 -0.10
C ASP A 71 26.86 -5.88 -1.25
N ASP A 72 25.95 -6.84 -1.47
CA ASP A 72 26.05 -7.89 -2.49
C ASP A 72 25.56 -7.47 -3.89
N GLY A 73 25.14 -6.21 -4.06
CA GLY A 73 24.78 -5.66 -5.38
C GLY A 73 23.72 -4.57 -5.34
N GLU A 74 22.96 -4.49 -6.42
CA GLU A 74 21.92 -3.51 -6.60
C GLU A 74 20.55 -4.08 -6.21
N PHE A 75 19.91 -3.42 -5.24
CA PHE A 75 18.62 -3.80 -4.70
C PHE A 75 17.62 -2.65 -4.80
N ALA A 76 16.36 -3.02 -4.97
CA ALA A 76 15.24 -2.13 -4.74
C ALA A 76 14.08 -2.92 -4.13
N VAL A 77 13.45 -2.34 -3.10
CA VAL A 77 12.44 -2.98 -2.26
C VAL A 77 11.18 -2.12 -2.22
N TRP A 78 10.04 -2.71 -2.56
CA TRP A 78 8.73 -2.03 -2.57
C TRP A 78 7.70 -2.78 -1.75
N GLY A 79 6.68 -2.06 -1.27
CA GLY A 79 5.43 -2.67 -0.83
C GLY A 79 4.52 -2.93 -2.00
N VAL A 80 3.98 -4.14 -2.11
CA VAL A 80 3.02 -4.51 -3.15
C VAL A 80 1.68 -3.88 -2.84
N VAL A 81 1.20 -3.09 -3.80
CA VAL A 81 -0.13 -2.49 -3.81
C VAL A 81 -0.94 -3.12 -4.94
N PRO A 82 -2.27 -3.21 -4.79
CA PRO A 82 -3.11 -3.70 -5.87
C PRO A 82 -2.95 -2.78 -7.10
N PRO A 83 -2.92 -3.35 -8.31
CA PRO A 83 -2.94 -2.58 -9.54
C PRO A 83 -4.15 -1.65 -9.61
N ALA A 84 -3.93 -0.45 -10.15
CA ALA A 84 -5.01 0.49 -10.47
C ALA A 84 -5.98 -0.12 -11.48
N PHE A 85 -5.43 -0.92 -12.39
CA PHE A 85 -6.11 -1.43 -13.55
C PHE A 85 -5.73 -2.90 -13.76
N CYS A 86 -6.74 -3.75 -13.93
CA CYS A 86 -6.57 -5.16 -14.29
C CYS A 86 -7.58 -5.53 -15.35
N ILE A 87 -7.11 -6.11 -16.44
CA ILE A 87 -7.94 -6.84 -17.40
C ILE A 87 -7.52 -8.30 -17.36
N GLY A 88 -8.50 -9.20 -17.42
CA GLY A 88 -8.26 -10.63 -17.54
C GLY A 88 -7.69 -11.26 -16.26
N GLU A 89 -7.00 -12.38 -16.44
CA GLU A 89 -6.44 -13.14 -15.32
C GLU A 89 -5.02 -12.65 -15.02
N VAL A 90 -4.83 -12.06 -13.85
CA VAL A 90 -3.53 -11.57 -13.38
C VAL A 90 -3.19 -12.23 -12.04
N PRO A 91 -1.91 -12.59 -11.80
CA PRO A 91 -1.46 -13.05 -10.50
C PRO A 91 -1.73 -11.99 -9.42
N THR A 92 -2.20 -12.42 -8.25
CA THR A 92 -2.41 -11.54 -7.09
C THR A 92 -1.28 -11.75 -6.08
N GLU A 93 -0.62 -10.66 -5.68
CA GLU A 93 0.48 -10.66 -4.71
C GLU A 93 0.27 -9.63 -3.59
N ASP A 94 -0.98 -9.23 -3.36
CA ASP A 94 -1.32 -8.19 -2.39
C ASP A 94 -0.79 -8.50 -0.99
N GLY A 95 -0.33 -7.45 -0.32
CA GLY A 95 0.26 -7.53 1.02
C GLY A 95 1.76 -7.74 1.00
N LYS A 96 2.36 -8.26 -0.07
CA LYS A 96 3.77 -8.67 -0.04
C LYS A 96 4.78 -7.52 -0.15
N VAL A 97 6.05 -7.86 0.02
CA VAL A 97 7.23 -7.04 -0.23
C VAL A 97 7.89 -7.53 -1.52
N HIS A 98 7.96 -6.67 -2.53
CA HIS A 98 8.55 -6.99 -3.83
C HIS A 98 10.01 -6.56 -3.88
N ILE A 99 10.86 -7.40 -4.48
CA ILE A 99 12.30 -7.19 -4.53
C ILE A 99 12.80 -7.34 -5.96
N HIS A 100 13.57 -6.35 -6.40
CA HIS A 100 14.50 -6.50 -7.50
C HIS A 100 15.92 -6.61 -6.96
N TYR A 101 16.66 -7.65 -7.37
CA TYR A 101 18.09 -7.80 -7.13
C TYR A 101 18.86 -8.01 -8.43
N ARG A 102 20.02 -7.37 -8.53
CA ARG A 102 21.03 -7.56 -9.57
C ARG A 102 22.42 -7.58 -8.94
N THR A 103 23.28 -8.51 -9.33
CA THR A 103 24.69 -8.48 -8.93
C THR A 103 25.42 -7.28 -9.52
N GLU A 104 25.11 -6.91 -10.77
CA GLU A 104 25.69 -5.75 -11.45
C GLU A 104 24.62 -4.78 -11.96
N ALA A 105 24.93 -3.48 -11.97
CA ALA A 105 24.02 -2.48 -12.48
C ALA A 105 23.63 -2.78 -13.94
N ASN A 106 22.33 -2.70 -14.25
CA ASN A 106 21.75 -3.03 -15.56
C ASN A 106 21.88 -4.50 -16.00
N SER A 107 22.33 -5.43 -15.15
CA SER A 107 22.24 -6.85 -15.45
C SER A 107 20.78 -7.33 -15.43
N LYS A 108 20.56 -8.56 -15.90
CA LYS A 108 19.27 -9.24 -15.70
C LYS A 108 18.99 -9.32 -14.19
N LYS A 109 17.72 -9.12 -13.81
CA LYS A 109 17.25 -9.34 -12.44
C LYS A 109 17.48 -10.82 -12.08
N GLU A 110 18.18 -11.06 -10.98
CA GLU A 110 18.36 -12.41 -10.43
C GLU A 110 17.23 -12.76 -9.46
N ILE A 111 16.76 -11.76 -8.71
CA ILE A 111 15.53 -11.85 -7.92
C ILE A 111 14.57 -10.82 -8.47
N ASP A 112 13.39 -11.30 -8.82
CA ASP A 112 12.23 -10.52 -9.25
C ASP A 112 10.98 -11.25 -8.76
N ARG A 113 10.70 -11.10 -7.46
CA ARG A 113 9.56 -11.77 -6.81
C ARG A 113 9.22 -11.12 -5.49
N SER A 114 8.07 -11.51 -4.96
CA SER A 114 7.53 -11.00 -3.71
C SER A 114 7.66 -11.99 -2.56
N PHE A 115 7.84 -11.46 -1.35
CA PHE A 115 8.02 -12.16 -0.08
C PHE A 115 7.14 -11.53 0.99
N ASP A 116 6.81 -12.25 2.07
CA ASP A 116 6.01 -11.66 3.16
C ASP A 116 6.91 -10.85 4.10
N ILE A 117 8.16 -11.30 4.28
CA ILE A 117 9.16 -10.64 5.14
C ILE A 117 10.51 -10.59 4.44
N VAL A 118 11.09 -9.39 4.40
CA VAL A 118 12.44 -9.14 3.88
C VAL A 118 13.29 -8.56 5.00
N ARG A 119 14.42 -9.19 5.32
CA ARG A 119 15.44 -8.59 6.19
C ARG A 119 16.54 -8.06 5.32
N VAL A 120 16.79 -6.76 5.39
CA VAL A 120 17.93 -6.14 4.72
C VAL A 120 18.99 -5.82 5.74
N ARG A 121 20.25 -6.09 5.38
CA ARG A 121 21.43 -5.82 6.20
C ARG A 121 22.41 -4.97 5.41
N ARG A 122 23.14 -4.11 6.11
CA ARG A 122 24.30 -3.39 5.58
C ARG A 122 25.27 -3.11 6.71
N GLY A 123 26.42 -3.78 6.69
CA GLY A 123 27.28 -3.86 7.88
C GLY A 123 26.50 -4.36 9.10
N GLU A 124 26.51 -3.60 10.20
CA GLU A 124 25.78 -3.94 11.43
C GLU A 124 24.31 -3.49 11.42
N ALA A 125 23.91 -2.61 10.48
CA ALA A 125 22.54 -2.12 10.40
C ALA A 125 21.62 -3.19 9.80
N THR A 126 20.43 -3.35 10.40
CA THR A 126 19.41 -4.30 9.94
C THR A 126 18.04 -3.63 9.96
N GLU A 127 17.28 -3.82 8.89
CA GLU A 127 15.86 -3.46 8.82
C GLU A 127 15.03 -4.69 8.46
N VAL A 128 13.84 -4.78 9.05
CA VAL A 128 12.85 -5.79 8.70
C VAL A 128 11.70 -5.08 8.00
N VAL A 129 11.49 -5.46 6.74
CA VAL A 129 10.39 -4.99 5.91
C VAL A 129 9.32 -6.07 5.91
N GLU A 130 8.23 -5.81 6.63
CA GLU A 130 7.02 -6.64 6.64
C GLU A 130 6.03 -6.04 5.65
N GLY A 131 5.30 -6.89 4.94
CA GLY A 131 4.39 -6.47 3.88
C GLY A 131 3.37 -5.39 4.27
N MET A 132 2.75 -5.49 5.44
CA MET A 132 1.79 -4.51 5.94
C MET A 132 2.43 -3.13 6.11
N ALA A 133 3.63 -3.08 6.67
CA ALA A 133 4.38 -1.84 6.80
C ALA A 133 4.79 -1.32 5.41
N ALA A 134 5.19 -2.20 4.49
CA ALA A 134 5.59 -1.85 3.14
C ALA A 134 4.43 -1.29 2.31
N GLN A 135 3.26 -1.93 2.36
CA GLN A 135 2.03 -1.48 1.70
C GLN A 135 1.53 -0.16 2.30
N ALA A 136 1.53 -0.03 3.64
CA ALA A 136 1.17 1.24 4.28
C ALA A 136 2.14 2.37 3.88
N HIS A 137 3.44 2.06 3.75
CA HIS A 137 4.44 3.03 3.27
C HIS A 137 4.16 3.44 1.82
N ALA A 138 3.92 2.47 0.93
CA ALA A 138 3.54 2.72 -0.46
C ALA A 138 2.28 3.59 -0.56
N LEU A 139 1.26 3.28 0.25
CA LEU A 139 0.03 4.07 0.32
C LEU A 139 0.28 5.52 0.76
N THR A 140 1.14 5.74 1.76
CA THR A 140 1.55 7.10 2.18
C THR A 140 2.23 7.87 1.06
N VAL A 141 3.20 7.24 0.38
CA VAL A 141 3.92 7.88 -0.73
C VAL A 141 2.97 8.16 -1.90
N LEU A 142 2.07 7.24 -2.25
CA LEU A 142 1.05 7.43 -3.28
C LEU A 142 0.03 8.52 -2.91
N ALA A 143 -0.26 8.71 -1.63
CA ALA A 143 -1.05 9.85 -1.13
C ALA A 143 -0.29 11.18 -1.16
N ASN A 144 0.96 11.19 -1.64
CA ASN A 144 1.83 12.37 -1.72
C ASN A 144 2.21 12.93 -0.34
N GLU A 145 2.38 12.02 0.62
CA GLU A 145 2.80 12.31 1.99
C GLU A 145 4.11 11.60 2.31
N ASN A 146 4.77 11.99 3.40
CA ASN A 146 6.01 11.36 3.86
C ASN A 146 5.79 10.65 5.21
N PRO A 147 6.09 9.34 5.31
CA PRO A 147 5.97 8.64 6.57
C PRO A 147 7.09 9.04 7.54
N SER A 148 6.77 9.06 8.83
CA SER A 148 7.70 9.29 9.93
C SER A 148 7.82 8.05 10.82
N PRO A 149 9.02 7.65 11.27
CA PRO A 149 9.16 6.49 12.15
C PRO A 149 8.85 6.87 13.61
N LEU A 150 7.56 6.88 13.99
CA LEU A 150 7.19 7.11 15.39
C LEU A 150 7.31 5.83 16.22
N VAL A 151 7.60 6.01 17.51
CA VAL A 151 7.58 4.95 18.51
C VAL A 151 6.52 5.24 19.56
N CYS A 152 5.86 4.19 20.05
CA CYS A 152 4.88 4.34 21.11
C CYS A 152 5.57 4.72 22.42
N PRO A 153 5.24 5.86 23.07
CA PRO A 153 5.87 6.29 24.32
C PRO A 153 5.48 5.42 25.52
N ARG A 154 4.62 4.41 25.34
CA ARG A 154 4.15 3.51 26.39
C ARG A 154 4.83 2.14 26.36
N CYS A 155 5.15 1.64 25.18
CA CYS A 155 5.73 0.30 25.02
C CYS A 155 7.04 0.27 24.21
N GLY A 156 7.45 1.39 23.61
CA GLY A 156 8.68 1.50 22.81
C GLY A 156 8.57 0.99 21.37
N GLU A 157 7.50 0.25 21.05
CA GLU A 157 7.30 -0.33 19.71
C GLU A 157 7.11 0.71 18.62
N GLY A 158 7.68 0.44 17.44
CA GLY A 158 7.43 1.21 16.22
C GLY A 158 5.94 1.20 15.85
N HIS A 159 5.45 2.36 15.41
CA HIS A 159 4.03 2.56 15.09
C HIS A 159 3.79 2.58 13.58
N ILE A 160 2.70 1.95 13.14
CA ILE A 160 2.26 1.89 11.75
C ILE A 160 0.87 2.49 11.68
N ASP A 161 0.68 3.51 10.85
CA ASP A 161 -0.63 3.98 10.44
C ASP A 161 -1.02 3.26 9.15
N GLU A 162 -2.15 2.58 9.16
CA GLU A 162 -2.64 1.76 8.05
C GLU A 162 -3.86 2.38 7.38
N LEU A 163 -4.14 1.93 6.14
CA LEU A 163 -5.34 2.29 5.38
C LEU A 163 -5.58 3.80 5.38
N LEU A 164 -6.75 4.24 5.83
CA LEU A 164 -7.15 5.64 5.86
C LEU A 164 -6.21 6.52 6.69
N PHE A 165 -5.57 5.97 7.74
CA PHE A 165 -4.61 6.69 8.58
C PHE A 165 -3.24 6.83 7.88
N ALA A 166 -2.94 5.96 6.91
CA ALA A 166 -1.74 6.04 6.08
C ALA A 166 -1.81 7.12 4.98
N THR A 167 -2.95 7.78 4.81
CA THR A 167 -3.19 8.76 3.73
C THR A 167 -3.24 10.21 4.18
N ARG A 168 -3.17 10.47 5.50
CA ARG A 168 -3.30 11.83 6.03
C ARG A 168 -2.58 12.03 7.35
N PRO A 169 -1.77 13.09 7.49
CA PRO A 169 -1.17 13.47 8.77
C PRO A 169 -2.22 13.72 9.86
N HIS A 170 -1.99 13.13 11.02
CA HIS A 170 -2.85 13.28 12.18
C HIS A 170 -2.05 13.24 13.48
N VAL A 171 -2.64 13.75 14.57
CA VAL A 171 -1.93 13.92 15.85
C VAL A 171 -2.11 12.71 16.77
N LYS A 172 -3.20 11.95 16.60
CA LYS A 172 -3.62 10.92 17.56
C LYS A 172 -3.51 9.53 16.94
N HIS A 173 -2.58 8.74 17.43
CA HIS A 173 -2.30 7.40 16.94
C HIS A 173 -2.85 6.34 17.91
N LEU A 174 -3.18 5.16 17.41
CA LEU A 174 -3.50 3.96 18.19
C LEU A 174 -2.37 2.96 18.01
N CYS A 175 -1.59 2.68 19.05
CA CYS A 175 -0.46 1.77 18.93
C CYS A 175 -0.90 0.33 18.66
N ASN A 176 -0.44 -0.24 17.54
CA ASN A 176 -0.76 -1.60 17.14
C ASN A 176 -0.25 -2.65 18.15
N ALA A 177 0.88 -2.40 18.83
CA ALA A 177 1.43 -3.37 19.78
C ALA A 177 0.66 -3.43 21.13
N CYS A 178 0.32 -2.27 21.71
CA CYS A 178 -0.25 -2.21 23.06
C CYS A 178 -1.70 -1.73 23.15
N GLY A 179 -2.32 -1.33 22.04
CA GLY A 179 -3.72 -0.89 21.99
C GLY A 179 -3.98 0.45 22.69
N ARG A 180 -2.92 1.20 23.05
CA ARG A 180 -3.04 2.51 23.69
C ARG A 180 -2.98 3.63 22.65
N ASN A 181 -3.82 4.63 22.86
CA ASN A 181 -3.69 5.86 22.10
C ASN A 181 -2.49 6.68 22.60
N PHE A 182 -1.76 7.30 21.69
CA PHE A 182 -0.77 8.32 22.00
C PHE A 182 -0.93 9.51 21.07
N ARG A 183 -0.24 10.60 21.40
CA ARG A 183 -0.27 11.83 20.62
C ARG A 183 1.13 12.25 20.23
N ASP A 184 1.30 12.63 18.98
CA ASP A 184 2.50 13.29 18.49
C ASP A 184 2.42 14.81 18.75
N ARG A 185 3.53 15.52 18.60
CA ARG A 185 3.62 16.98 18.77
C ARG A 185 3.02 17.73 17.59
N SER A 186 3.13 17.16 16.39
CA SER A 186 2.61 17.69 15.13
C SER A 186 1.85 16.60 14.38
N PRO A 187 0.92 16.95 13.46
CA PRO A 187 0.31 15.96 12.59
C PRO A 187 1.38 15.21 11.78
N SER A 188 1.31 13.89 11.78
CA SER A 188 2.23 13.02 11.03
C SER A 188 1.52 11.73 10.60
N ILE A 189 2.14 10.99 9.68
CA ILE A 189 1.75 9.62 9.33
C ILE A 189 2.89 8.74 9.78
N SER A 190 2.62 7.77 10.63
CA SER A 190 3.64 6.89 11.15
C SER A 190 3.84 5.67 10.28
N ASN A 191 5.09 5.36 9.95
CA ASN A 191 5.47 4.07 9.42
C ASN A 191 6.91 3.77 9.86
N PRO A 192 7.22 2.57 10.40
CA PRO A 192 8.57 2.22 10.82
C PRO A 192 9.57 2.34 9.68
N LEU A 193 9.14 2.16 8.42
CA LEU A 193 9.99 2.20 7.25
C LEU A 193 10.35 3.63 6.78
N GLY A 194 9.71 4.67 7.30
CA GLY A 194 9.91 6.08 6.90
C GLY A 194 11.31 6.68 7.18
N GLY A 195 12.27 5.85 7.60
CA GLY A 195 13.69 6.21 7.73
C GLY A 195 14.63 5.05 7.44
N ALA A 196 14.15 3.98 6.79
CA ALA A 196 14.92 2.76 6.57
C ALA A 196 16.21 3.02 5.78
N GLN A 197 16.13 3.77 4.67
CA GLN A 197 17.29 4.24 3.89
C GLN A 197 18.39 4.85 4.78
N ALA A 198 18.01 5.83 5.61
CA ALA A 198 18.96 6.53 6.48
C ALA A 198 19.54 5.64 7.58
N ARG A 199 18.73 4.75 8.18
CA ARG A 199 19.20 3.82 9.22
C ARG A 199 20.16 2.75 8.67
N LEU A 200 20.01 2.39 7.39
CA LEU A 200 20.95 1.54 6.66
C LEU A 200 22.17 2.31 6.11
N GLY A 201 22.29 3.61 6.42
CA GLY A 201 23.39 4.46 5.95
C GLY A 201 23.43 4.64 4.43
N LEU A 202 22.30 4.44 3.74
CA LEU A 202 22.18 4.63 2.30
C LEU A 202 22.05 6.13 1.97
N PRO A 203 22.55 6.56 0.79
CA PRO A 203 22.32 7.92 0.33
C PRO A 203 20.82 8.16 0.09
N GLN A 204 20.42 9.42 0.10
CA GLN A 204 19.07 9.77 -0.35
C GLN A 204 18.91 9.33 -1.82
N PRO A 205 17.82 8.62 -2.17
CA PRO A 205 17.58 8.20 -3.54
C PRO A 205 17.47 9.42 -4.45
N GLN A 206 17.92 9.26 -5.70
CA GLN A 206 17.78 10.32 -6.68
C GLN A 206 16.30 10.55 -7.01
N PRO A 207 15.88 11.79 -7.31
CA PRO A 207 14.53 12.06 -7.77
C PRO A 207 14.17 11.20 -8.98
N ALA A 208 12.99 10.59 -8.96
CA ALA A 208 12.54 9.76 -10.07
C ALA A 208 12.47 10.56 -11.39
N GLN A 209 12.86 9.92 -12.48
CA GLN A 209 12.96 10.51 -13.81
C GLN A 209 11.76 10.07 -14.66
N GLN A 210 11.06 11.03 -15.28
CA GLN A 210 9.99 10.70 -16.23
C GLN A 210 10.57 9.95 -17.42
N VAL A 211 10.03 8.77 -17.69
CA VAL A 211 10.43 7.97 -18.85
C VAL A 211 9.80 8.55 -20.12
N SER A 212 10.48 8.42 -21.26
CA SER A 212 9.99 8.91 -22.56
C SER A 212 9.69 7.78 -23.54
N ARG A 213 9.43 6.57 -23.01
CA ARG A 213 9.13 5.37 -23.79
C ARG A 213 7.61 5.16 -23.84
N PRO A 214 6.95 5.48 -24.97
CA PRO A 214 5.52 5.27 -25.11
C PRO A 214 5.21 3.78 -25.21
N LEU A 215 4.02 3.41 -24.74
CA LEU A 215 3.47 2.07 -24.90
C LEU A 215 2.05 2.14 -25.45
N ASN A 216 1.74 1.30 -26.43
CA ASN A 216 0.38 1.10 -26.94
C ASN A 216 0.04 -0.39 -26.81
N ILE A 217 -1.01 -0.69 -26.05
CA ILE A 217 -1.49 -2.05 -25.78
C ILE A 217 -2.92 -2.18 -26.29
N THR A 218 -3.17 -3.26 -27.01
CA THR A 218 -4.53 -3.76 -27.22
C THR A 218 -4.77 -4.89 -26.23
N SER A 219 -5.72 -4.74 -25.30
CA SER A 219 -5.91 -5.70 -24.20
C SER A 219 -6.24 -7.11 -24.68
N SER A 220 -6.94 -7.23 -25.82
CA SER A 220 -7.30 -8.52 -26.43
C SER A 220 -6.12 -9.34 -26.95
N GLU A 221 -4.93 -8.74 -27.09
CA GLU A 221 -3.69 -9.44 -27.45
C GLU A 221 -3.07 -10.20 -26.28
N TYR A 222 -3.57 -10.00 -25.06
CA TYR A 222 -3.03 -10.54 -23.82
C TYR A 222 -4.10 -11.32 -23.04
N ARG A 223 -3.67 -12.29 -22.23
CA ARG A 223 -4.54 -12.97 -21.25
C ARG A 223 -4.86 -12.08 -20.07
N GLY A 224 -3.89 -11.24 -19.69
CA GLY A 224 -4.00 -10.35 -18.57
C GLY A 224 -3.13 -9.12 -18.74
N VAL A 225 -3.60 -7.98 -18.24
CA VAL A 225 -2.85 -6.72 -18.17
C VAL A 225 -3.06 -6.12 -16.80
N ALA A 226 -1.98 -5.75 -16.11
CA ALA A 226 -2.02 -5.05 -14.84
C ALA A 226 -1.19 -3.77 -14.91
N ILE A 227 -1.73 -2.66 -14.39
CA ILE A 227 -1.08 -1.35 -14.46
C ILE A 227 -1.08 -0.70 -13.08
N TRP A 228 0.09 -0.18 -12.71
CA TRP A 228 0.34 0.56 -11.49
C TRP A 228 0.91 1.95 -11.82
N PRO A 229 0.68 2.97 -10.98
CA PRO A 229 1.54 4.14 -10.98
C PRO A 229 2.96 3.73 -10.55
N SER A 230 3.99 4.36 -11.11
CA SER A 230 5.34 4.24 -10.55
C SER A 230 5.33 4.69 -9.09
N ASN A 231 5.93 3.90 -8.20
CA ASN A 231 6.07 4.19 -6.79
C ASN A 231 7.55 4.09 -6.38
N SER A 232 7.98 5.00 -5.51
CA SER A 232 9.37 5.00 -5.06
C SER A 232 9.68 3.78 -4.21
N ALA A 233 10.89 3.24 -4.37
CA ALA A 233 11.35 2.15 -3.51
C ALA A 233 11.50 2.64 -2.06
N ILE A 234 11.15 1.75 -1.12
CA ILE A 234 11.34 1.97 0.32
C ILE A 234 12.83 2.00 0.64
N ILE A 235 13.56 1.04 0.06
CA ILE A 235 15.00 0.89 0.14
C ILE A 235 15.50 0.68 -1.28
N SER A 236 16.52 1.45 -1.69
CA SER A 236 17.17 1.31 -2.99
C SER A 236 18.65 1.58 -2.84
N THR A 237 19.48 0.70 -3.40
CA THR A 237 20.92 0.91 -3.54
C THR A 237 21.30 1.38 -4.95
N MET A 238 20.30 1.59 -5.82
CA MET A 238 20.51 2.00 -7.20
C MET A 238 21.21 3.35 -7.28
N SER A 239 22.28 3.43 -8.08
CA SER A 239 23.00 4.68 -8.31
C SER A 239 22.32 5.58 -9.35
N ARG A 240 21.25 5.11 -10.00
CA ARG A 240 20.49 5.84 -11.03
C ARG A 240 19.13 6.29 -10.48
N PRO A 241 18.50 7.31 -11.10
CA PRO A 241 17.11 7.64 -10.84
C PRO A 241 16.18 6.44 -11.05
N GLU A 242 15.15 6.35 -10.23
CA GLU A 242 14.01 5.46 -10.49
C GLU A 242 13.17 6.00 -11.64
N ASP A 243 12.52 5.10 -12.37
CA ASP A 243 11.65 5.47 -13.47
C ASP A 243 10.28 5.95 -12.96
N LYS A 244 9.82 7.07 -13.53
CA LYS A 244 8.50 7.64 -13.28
C LYS A 244 7.62 7.49 -14.51
N GLY A 245 6.40 6.96 -14.30
CA GLY A 245 5.42 6.67 -15.35
C GLY A 245 4.38 5.66 -14.85
N LEU A 246 3.88 4.82 -15.74
CA LEU A 246 3.02 3.68 -15.39
C LEU A 246 3.79 2.37 -15.54
N HIS A 247 3.88 1.59 -14.45
CA HIS A 247 4.42 0.24 -14.49
C HIS A 247 3.38 -0.70 -15.05
N VAL A 248 3.73 -1.45 -16.09
CA VAL A 248 2.81 -2.31 -16.84
C VAL A 248 3.32 -3.73 -16.85
N HIS A 249 2.47 -4.64 -16.41
CA HIS A 249 2.62 -6.06 -16.68
C HIS A 249 1.59 -6.50 -17.73
N ALA A 250 2.02 -7.26 -18.72
CA ALA A 250 1.11 -7.92 -19.66
C ALA A 250 1.54 -9.37 -19.89
N TRP A 251 0.59 -10.30 -19.78
CA TRP A 251 0.83 -11.73 -19.93
C TRP A 251 0.27 -12.23 -21.26
N SER A 252 1.07 -13.00 -21.99
CA SER A 252 0.64 -13.64 -23.24
C SER A 252 -0.53 -14.62 -22.98
N HIS A 253 -1.16 -15.10 -24.04
CA HIS A 253 -2.22 -16.11 -23.94
C HIS A 253 -1.73 -17.44 -23.33
N GLU A 254 -0.44 -17.73 -23.48
CA GLU A 254 0.26 -18.85 -22.84
C GLU A 254 0.56 -18.61 -21.35
N GLY A 255 0.37 -17.39 -20.85
CA GLY A 255 0.63 -16.99 -19.47
C GLY A 255 2.05 -16.50 -19.20
N GLU A 256 2.87 -16.30 -20.23
CA GLU A 256 4.24 -15.77 -20.08
C GLU A 256 4.20 -14.25 -19.92
N LEU A 257 5.04 -13.69 -19.05
CA LEU A 257 5.15 -12.24 -18.87
C LEU A 257 5.85 -11.62 -20.09
N ALA A 258 5.07 -10.97 -20.94
CA ALA A 258 5.52 -10.38 -22.20
C ALA A 258 5.97 -8.91 -22.03
N ILE A 259 5.35 -8.19 -21.10
CA ILE A 259 5.69 -6.81 -20.74
C ILE A 259 5.88 -6.75 -19.23
N ASP A 260 6.99 -6.16 -18.79
CA ASP A 260 7.32 -5.86 -17.39
C ASP A 260 8.27 -4.65 -17.36
N GLU A 261 7.71 -3.46 -17.48
CA GLU A 261 8.49 -2.22 -17.42
C GLU A 261 7.59 -1.00 -17.15
N THR A 262 8.20 0.11 -16.76
CA THR A 262 7.52 1.42 -16.65
C THR A 262 7.45 2.13 -18.00
N TYR A 263 6.37 2.85 -18.31
CA TYR A 263 6.18 3.53 -19.59
C TYR A 263 5.50 4.88 -19.41
N SER A 264 5.70 5.78 -20.37
CA SER A 264 4.99 7.06 -20.44
C SER A 264 5.11 7.67 -21.84
N PRO A 265 3.99 8.04 -22.49
CA PRO A 265 2.60 7.73 -22.12
C PRO A 265 2.23 6.26 -22.33
N VAL A 266 1.15 5.79 -21.70
CA VAL A 266 0.52 4.49 -21.99
C VAL A 266 -0.84 4.70 -22.65
N VAL A 267 -1.05 4.04 -23.77
CA VAL A 267 -2.33 3.95 -24.48
C VAL A 267 -2.83 2.51 -24.36
N LEU A 268 -4.05 2.33 -23.85
CA LEU A 268 -4.71 1.04 -23.72
C LEU A 268 -6.02 1.07 -24.51
N ASP A 269 -6.19 0.15 -25.46
CA ASP A 269 -7.37 0.04 -26.32
C ASP A 269 -7.72 1.37 -27.02
N GLY A 270 -6.69 2.11 -27.42
CA GLY A 270 -6.82 3.41 -28.09
C GLY A 270 -7.03 4.60 -27.14
N GLU A 271 -7.11 4.39 -25.83
CA GLU A 271 -7.28 5.44 -24.83
C GLU A 271 -5.99 5.71 -24.07
N THR A 272 -5.54 6.97 -24.05
CA THR A 272 -4.39 7.38 -23.22
C THR A 272 -4.78 7.37 -21.74
N LEU A 273 -3.98 6.68 -20.92
CA LEU A 273 -4.16 6.63 -19.49
C LEU A 273 -3.52 7.86 -18.82
N ASP A 274 -4.28 8.49 -17.93
CA ASP A 274 -3.80 9.61 -17.13
C ASP A 274 -3.09 9.10 -15.87
N GLU A 275 -1.81 9.44 -15.71
CA GLU A 275 -0.95 8.95 -14.62
C GLU A 275 -1.46 9.36 -13.23
N ASP A 276 -2.01 10.57 -13.10
CA ASP A 276 -2.55 11.07 -11.84
C ASP A 276 -3.87 10.36 -11.48
N LEU A 277 -4.71 10.06 -12.48
CA LEU A 277 -5.94 9.29 -12.25
C LEU A 277 -5.64 7.84 -11.85
N ILE A 278 -4.64 7.22 -12.47
CA ILE A 278 -4.16 5.87 -12.13
C ILE A 278 -3.61 5.84 -10.70
N ARG A 279 -2.85 6.86 -10.31
CA ARG A 279 -2.35 7.02 -8.94
C ARG A 279 -3.49 7.14 -7.93
N VAL A 280 -4.47 8.01 -8.17
CA VAL A 280 -5.64 8.16 -7.30
C VAL A 280 -6.45 6.85 -7.24
N LEU A 281 -6.63 6.16 -8.37
CA LEU A 281 -7.36 4.89 -8.42
C LEU A 281 -6.69 3.80 -7.58
N THR A 282 -5.36 3.72 -7.60
CA THR A 282 -4.59 2.77 -6.78
C THR A 282 -4.87 2.97 -5.30
N VAL A 283 -4.81 4.22 -4.83
CA VAL A 283 -5.12 4.54 -3.44
C VAL A 283 -6.57 4.21 -3.10
N GLN A 284 -7.51 4.57 -3.98
CA GLN A 284 -8.92 4.25 -3.78
C GLN A 284 -9.17 2.76 -3.70
N ARG A 285 -8.48 1.92 -4.50
CA ARG A 285 -8.61 0.45 -4.46
C ARG A 285 -8.17 -0.12 -3.12
N ILE A 286 -7.03 0.32 -2.60
CA ILE A 286 -6.54 -0.10 -1.28
C ILE A 286 -7.58 0.21 -0.19
N LEU A 287 -8.15 1.42 -0.22
CA LEU A 287 -9.15 1.86 0.76
C LEU A 287 -10.54 1.25 0.54
N ALA A 288 -10.92 0.96 -0.71
CA ALA A 288 -12.20 0.38 -1.06
C ALA A 288 -12.33 -1.05 -0.54
N THR A 289 -11.26 -1.83 -0.61
CA THR A 289 -11.21 -3.21 -0.11
C THR A 289 -11.47 -3.27 1.40
N SER A 290 -10.92 -2.34 2.19
CA SER A 290 -11.09 -2.37 3.64
C SER A 290 -12.51 -2.01 4.10
N ASP A 291 -13.16 -1.09 3.41
CA ASP A 291 -14.48 -0.56 3.80
C ASP A 291 -15.65 -1.16 2.99
N ASN A 292 -15.36 -2.05 2.03
CA ASN A 292 -16.31 -2.56 1.04
C ASN A 292 -17.08 -1.41 0.34
N VAL A 293 -16.34 -0.38 -0.07
CA VAL A 293 -16.90 0.83 -0.67
C VAL A 293 -16.68 0.81 -2.18
N PRO A 294 -17.74 0.91 -3.00
CA PRO A 294 -17.61 0.98 -4.44
C PRO A 294 -16.80 2.18 -4.93
N ILE A 295 -16.01 1.93 -5.97
CA ILE A 295 -15.43 2.94 -6.86
C ILE A 295 -16.28 2.93 -8.13
N ILE A 296 -16.80 4.09 -8.53
CA ILE A 296 -17.65 4.20 -9.73
C ILE A 296 -17.21 5.37 -10.61
N ALA A 297 -17.54 5.35 -11.90
CA ALA A 297 -17.48 6.57 -12.70
C ALA A 297 -18.81 7.35 -12.57
N LEU A 298 -18.70 8.68 -12.58
CA LEU A 298 -19.86 9.56 -12.55
C LEU A 298 -19.55 10.82 -13.35
N ALA A 299 -20.41 11.14 -14.32
CA ALA A 299 -20.37 12.42 -15.02
C ALA A 299 -21.02 13.52 -14.18
N CYS A 300 -20.49 14.73 -14.26
CA CYS A 300 -21.07 15.89 -13.62
C CYS A 300 -22.42 16.26 -14.22
N THR A 301 -23.43 16.42 -13.37
CA THR A 301 -24.79 16.79 -13.80
C THR A 301 -24.88 18.19 -14.42
N SER A 302 -23.89 19.06 -14.17
CA SER A 302 -23.86 20.42 -14.71
C SER A 302 -23.08 20.57 -16.02
N CYS A 303 -21.96 19.85 -16.18
CA CYS A 303 -21.07 20.04 -17.35
C CYS A 303 -20.70 18.75 -18.09
N GLY A 304 -21.21 17.60 -17.67
CA GLY A 304 -20.95 16.30 -18.29
C GLY A 304 -19.55 15.72 -18.05
N HIS A 305 -18.59 16.48 -17.53
CA HIS A 305 -17.24 15.99 -17.30
C HIS A 305 -17.20 14.92 -16.20
N SER A 306 -16.39 13.89 -16.41
CA SER A 306 -16.17 12.83 -15.43
C SER A 306 -15.58 13.38 -14.14
N ILE A 307 -16.12 12.92 -13.01
CA ILE A 307 -15.69 13.35 -11.68
C ILE A 307 -14.67 12.37 -11.13
N VAL A 308 -13.60 12.94 -10.56
CA VAL A 308 -12.60 12.24 -9.76
C VAL A 308 -12.78 12.72 -8.33
N SER A 309 -12.86 11.82 -7.35
CA SER A 309 -13.11 12.22 -5.98
C SER A 309 -12.43 11.32 -4.95
N PRO A 310 -11.77 11.92 -3.94
CA PRO A 310 -11.32 13.32 -3.88
C PRO A 310 -10.08 13.57 -4.75
N THR A 311 -9.97 14.79 -5.30
CA THR A 311 -8.78 15.25 -6.04
C THR A 311 -7.73 15.95 -5.18
N GLN A 312 -8.09 16.35 -3.96
CA GLN A 312 -7.19 16.99 -3.01
C GLN A 312 -7.52 16.56 -1.58
N GLY A 313 -6.49 16.43 -0.77
CA GLY A 313 -6.60 16.15 0.66
C GLY A 313 -6.95 14.70 0.99
N TRP A 314 -7.81 14.51 2.00
CA TRP A 314 -8.09 13.20 2.57
C TRP A 314 -8.91 12.32 1.63
N LEU A 315 -8.31 11.22 1.17
CA LEU A 315 -8.96 10.18 0.36
C LEU A 315 -9.97 9.38 1.19
N LYS A 316 -11.21 9.90 1.27
CA LYS A 316 -12.33 9.21 1.90
C LYS A 316 -13.53 9.16 0.96
N PRO A 317 -14.34 8.10 1.04
CA PRO A 317 -15.57 8.05 0.28
C PRO A 317 -16.59 9.04 0.88
N THR A 318 -17.34 9.70 0.00
CA THR A 318 -18.24 10.80 0.35
C THR A 318 -19.54 10.70 -0.45
N THR A 319 -20.58 11.39 0.01
CA THR A 319 -21.84 11.55 -0.72
C THR A 319 -21.91 12.84 -1.53
N ARG A 320 -20.88 13.70 -1.40
CA ARG A 320 -20.78 15.01 -2.05
C ARG A 320 -19.46 15.11 -2.79
N HIS A 321 -19.53 15.41 -4.07
CA HIS A 321 -18.38 15.41 -4.97
C HIS A 321 -18.35 16.70 -5.79
N ALA A 322 -17.29 17.49 -5.64
CA ALA A 322 -17.08 18.65 -6.50
C ALA A 322 -16.55 18.20 -7.87
N CYS A 323 -17.11 18.74 -8.94
CA CYS A 323 -16.55 18.54 -10.28
C CYS A 323 -15.28 19.40 -10.43
N ASN A 324 -14.17 18.78 -10.84
CA ASN A 324 -12.91 19.50 -11.02
C ASN A 324 -12.94 20.47 -12.22
N ALA A 325 -13.86 20.28 -13.17
CA ALA A 325 -13.98 21.12 -14.35
C ALA A 325 -14.82 22.39 -14.10
N CYS A 326 -15.96 22.28 -13.41
CA CYS A 326 -16.89 23.40 -13.23
C CYS A 326 -17.19 23.77 -11.77
N GLY A 327 -16.66 23.03 -10.79
CA GLY A 327 -16.88 23.27 -9.36
C GLY A 327 -18.25 22.85 -8.83
N ALA A 328 -19.17 22.37 -9.68
CA ALA A 328 -20.52 21.97 -9.24
C ALA A 328 -20.48 20.79 -8.25
N GLU A 329 -21.30 20.87 -7.19
CA GLU A 329 -21.49 19.77 -6.23
C GLU A 329 -22.45 18.72 -6.81
N ASN A 330 -21.99 17.48 -6.89
CA ASN A 330 -22.74 16.31 -7.30
C ASN A 330 -22.99 15.43 -6.07
N ARG A 331 -24.14 14.75 -6.01
CA ARG A 331 -24.51 13.93 -4.86
C ARG A 331 -24.81 12.49 -5.23
N THR A 332 -24.32 11.58 -4.42
CA THR A 332 -24.57 10.14 -4.49
C THR A 332 -25.38 9.70 -3.27
N ARG A 333 -26.14 8.61 -3.40
CA ARG A 333 -27.00 8.11 -2.30
C ARG A 333 -26.18 7.46 -1.17
N ARG A 334 -25.02 6.91 -1.50
CA ARG A 334 -24.10 6.23 -0.60
C ARG A 334 -22.72 6.87 -0.71
N ARG A 335 -21.87 6.63 0.28
CA ARG A 335 -20.48 7.10 0.20
C ARG A 335 -19.74 6.26 -0.83
N TRP A 336 -19.17 6.91 -1.83
CA TRP A 336 -18.42 6.26 -2.90
C TRP A 336 -17.10 6.98 -3.15
N PHE A 337 -16.16 6.26 -3.75
CA PHE A 337 -15.06 6.87 -4.48
C PHE A 337 -15.51 7.11 -5.92
N LEU A 338 -15.13 8.25 -6.50
CA LEU A 338 -15.38 8.52 -7.91
C LEU A 338 -14.05 8.49 -8.66
N ASN A 339 -14.00 7.69 -9.73
CA ASN A 339 -12.87 7.67 -10.63
C ASN A 339 -13.39 7.42 -12.06
N PRO A 340 -13.05 8.26 -13.05
CA PRO A 340 -13.44 8.07 -14.44
C PRO A 340 -12.99 6.73 -15.03
N LEU A 341 -11.93 6.14 -14.48
CA LEU A 341 -11.38 4.87 -14.92
C LEU A 341 -12.11 3.66 -14.31
N ALA A 342 -13.05 3.85 -13.37
CA ALA A 342 -13.70 2.74 -12.67
C ALA A 342 -14.61 1.89 -13.57
N ASP A 343 -15.24 2.49 -14.57
CA ASP A 343 -16.15 1.77 -15.49
C ASP A 343 -15.38 0.99 -16.57
N LYS A 344 -14.09 1.29 -16.75
CA LYS A 344 -13.19 0.58 -17.69
C LYS A 344 -12.66 -0.74 -17.11
N LEU A 345 -13.19 -1.15 -15.95
CA LEU A 345 -12.74 -2.29 -15.14
C LEU A 345 -13.67 -3.52 -15.23
N GLN A 346 -14.60 -3.56 -16.21
CA GLN A 346 -15.57 -4.64 -16.36
C GLN A 346 -15.29 -5.51 -17.58
#